data_AF-A0A357PTM4-F1
#
_entry.id   AF-A0A357PTM4-F1
#
_cell.length_a   1.000
_cell.length_b   1.000
_cell.length_c   1.000
_cell.angle_alpha   90.00
_cell.angle_beta   90.00
_cell.angle_gamma   90.00
#
_symmetry.space_group_name_H-M   'P 1'
#
loop_
_entity.id
_entity.type
_entity.pdbx_description
1 polymer ?
#
loop_
_entity_poly.entity_id
_entity_poly.type
_entity_poly.pdbx_seq_one_letter_code
_entity_poly.pdbx_strand_id
1 'polypeptide(L)'
;MKKMFGLLMGVLLPVSAFANPACPVCTVAIGASLEVARHIGVPDSVVGLWAGAMLALLGYWTIKFFDMRGWNWWGRNFMLMVLSVSTIGFAYLGTVKYNPVWICGMFRADPVLFGTLCGAAIFIVTEKLYDFMKVRNGGHAHFPFEKVVLPVIALALVSWVMVACL
;
A
#
# COMPACT_ATOMS: atom_id res chain seq x y z
N MET A 1 -16.84 -28.99 -2.46
CA MET A 1 -17.58 -27.72 -2.68
C MET A 1 -18.31 -27.20 -1.44
N LYS A 2 -19.02 -28.02 -0.63
CA LYS A 2 -19.73 -27.53 0.58
C LYS A 2 -18.84 -26.99 1.72
N LYS A 3 -17.62 -27.54 1.88
CA LYS A 3 -16.67 -27.12 2.93
C LYS A 3 -15.97 -25.78 2.66
N MET A 4 -15.98 -25.32 1.39
CA MET A 4 -15.36 -24.06 0.97
C MET A 4 -16.29 -22.86 1.18
N PHE A 5 -17.61 -23.09 1.11
CA PHE A 5 -18.63 -22.06 1.36
C PHE A 5 -18.79 -21.74 2.85
N GLY A 6 -18.60 -22.74 3.73
CA GLY A 6 -18.62 -22.53 5.18
C GLY A 6 -17.46 -21.68 5.70
N LEU A 7 -16.30 -21.75 5.04
CA LEU A 7 -15.12 -20.94 5.39
C LEU A 7 -15.26 -19.49 4.91
N LEU A 8 -15.96 -19.27 3.79
CA LEU A 8 -16.30 -17.92 3.29
C LEU A 8 -17.32 -17.19 4.19
N MET A 9 -18.25 -17.93 4.82
CA MET A 9 -19.24 -17.38 5.76
C MET A 9 -18.70 -17.14 7.17
N GLY A 10 -17.57 -17.75 7.55
CA GLY A 10 -16.90 -17.50 8.84
C GLY A 10 -16.12 -16.18 8.89
N VAL A 11 -15.78 -15.62 7.73
CA VAL A 11 -15.05 -14.34 7.59
C VAL A 11 -15.96 -13.12 7.76
N LEU A 12 -17.29 -13.31 7.74
CA LEU A 12 -18.30 -12.25 7.87
C LEU A 12 -18.75 -12.00 9.32
N LEU A 13 -18.07 -12.57 10.33
CA LEU A 13 -18.37 -12.24 11.72
C LEU A 13 -18.03 -10.76 11.99
N PRO A 14 -18.99 -9.94 12.44
CA PRO A 14 -18.77 -8.54 12.75
C PRO A 14 -18.11 -8.48 14.13
N VAL A 15 -16.83 -8.86 14.19
CA VAL A 15 -15.96 -8.33 15.23
C VAL A 15 -15.97 -6.83 15.02
N SER A 16 -16.12 -6.03 16.06
CA SER A 16 -16.06 -4.57 16.02
C SER A 16 -14.78 -4.10 15.34
N ALA A 17 -14.83 -4.06 14.00
CA ALA A 17 -13.70 -3.77 13.17
C ALA A 17 -13.54 -2.27 13.24
N PHE A 18 -12.71 -1.83 14.18
CA PHE A 18 -11.96 -0.61 14.00
C PHE A 18 -11.22 -0.79 12.66
N ALA A 19 -11.80 -0.30 11.56
CA ALA A 19 -11.16 -0.30 10.25
C ALA A 19 -10.07 0.78 10.25
N ASN A 20 -9.09 0.57 11.11
CA ASN A 20 -7.85 1.27 11.16
C ASN A 20 -6.96 0.59 10.11
N PRO A 21 -6.38 1.31 9.16
CA PRO A 21 -5.52 0.72 8.14
C PRO A 21 -4.28 0.03 8.75
N ALA A 22 -3.96 0.31 10.02
CA ALA A 22 -2.94 -0.39 10.79
C ALA A 22 -3.45 -1.64 11.53
N CYS A 23 -4.62 -2.18 11.17
CA CYS A 23 -5.11 -3.44 11.73
C CYS A 23 -4.28 -4.61 11.17
N PRO A 24 -3.57 -5.40 12.01
CA PRO A 24 -2.67 -6.44 11.53
C PRO A 24 -3.35 -7.46 10.61
N VAL A 25 -4.62 -7.80 10.88
CA VAL A 25 -5.38 -8.73 10.03
C VAL A 25 -5.60 -8.17 8.62
N CYS A 26 -5.82 -6.85 8.49
CA CYS A 26 -6.01 -6.20 7.20
C CYS A 26 -4.69 -6.17 6.42
N THR A 27 -3.57 -5.90 7.07
CA THR A 27 -2.24 -5.94 6.42
C THR A 27 -1.93 -7.35 5.91
N VAL A 28 -2.18 -8.39 6.71
CA VAL A 28 -1.98 -9.79 6.28
C VAL A 28 -2.91 -10.14 5.13
N ALA A 29 -4.18 -9.74 5.18
CA ALA A 29 -5.15 -9.99 4.12
C ALA A 29 -4.74 -9.32 2.80
N ILE A 30 -4.31 -8.05 2.84
CA ILE A 30 -3.84 -7.34 1.64
C ILE A 30 -2.55 -8.00 1.11
N GLY A 31 -1.60 -8.34 1.99
CA GLY A 31 -0.36 -9.01 1.60
C GLY A 31 -0.61 -10.35 0.89
N ALA A 32 -1.47 -11.20 1.44
CA ALA A 32 -1.85 -12.47 0.82
C ALA A 32 -2.60 -12.26 -0.51
N SER A 33 -3.44 -11.22 -0.60
CA SER A 33 -4.18 -10.92 -1.83
C SER A 33 -3.27 -10.51 -2.99
N LEU A 34 -2.12 -9.90 -2.73
CA LEU A 34 -1.17 -9.49 -3.78
C LEU A 34 -0.50 -10.68 -4.45
N GLU A 35 -0.12 -11.70 -3.69
CA GLU A 35 0.43 -12.95 -4.25
C GLU A 35 -0.62 -13.67 -5.11
N VAL A 36 -1.85 -13.76 -4.61
CA VAL A 36 -2.98 -14.34 -5.36
C VAL A 36 -3.26 -13.54 -6.63
N ALA A 37 -3.28 -12.21 -6.57
CA ALA A 37 -3.49 -11.35 -7.73
C ALA A 37 -2.43 -11.58 -8.81
N ARG A 38 -1.17 -11.76 -8.40
CA ARG A 38 -0.07 -12.09 -9.32
C ARG A 38 -0.29 -13.46 -10.00
N HIS A 39 -0.79 -14.46 -9.28
CA HIS A 39 -1.11 -15.77 -9.86
C HIS A 39 -2.31 -15.75 -10.83
N ILE A 40 -3.25 -14.82 -10.65
CA ILE A 40 -4.43 -14.65 -11.53
C ILE A 40 -4.08 -13.89 -12.82
N GLY A 41 -2.85 -13.35 -12.95
CA GLY A 41 -2.38 -12.66 -14.15
C GLY A 41 -2.65 -11.16 -14.15
N VAL A 42 -2.84 -10.54 -12.97
CA VAL A 42 -2.89 -9.08 -12.85
C VAL A 42 -1.54 -8.49 -13.29
N PRO A 43 -1.51 -7.36 -14.03
CA PRO A 43 -0.26 -6.75 -14.47
C PRO A 43 0.70 -6.47 -13.31
N ASP A 44 1.97 -6.81 -13.50
CA ASP A 44 3.05 -6.65 -12.50
C ASP A 44 3.19 -5.20 -12.00
N SER A 45 2.82 -4.21 -12.83
CA SER A 45 2.81 -2.78 -12.44
C SER A 45 1.77 -2.45 -11.38
N VAL A 46 0.57 -3.03 -11.48
CA VAL A 46 -0.51 -2.86 -10.51
C VAL A 46 -0.15 -3.57 -9.23
N VAL A 47 0.32 -4.82 -9.30
CA VAL A 47 0.79 -5.56 -8.12
C VAL A 47 1.92 -4.79 -7.40
N GLY A 48 2.86 -4.23 -8.17
CA GLY A 48 3.91 -3.35 -7.66
C GLY A 48 3.34 -2.11 -6.97
N LEU A 49 2.37 -1.41 -7.57
CA LEU A 49 1.74 -0.23 -6.99
C LEU A 49 1.14 -0.50 -5.60
N TRP A 50 0.34 -1.55 -5.48
CA TRP A 50 -0.26 -1.91 -4.20
C TRP A 50 0.77 -2.41 -3.19
N ALA A 51 1.80 -3.14 -3.63
CA ALA A 51 2.93 -3.51 -2.77
C ALA A 51 3.68 -2.28 -2.24
N GLY A 52 3.91 -1.27 -3.08
CA GLY A 52 4.54 -0.01 -2.67
C GLY A 52 3.73 0.75 -1.62
N ALA A 53 2.40 0.81 -1.78
CA ALA A 53 1.51 1.40 -0.80
C ALA A 53 1.54 0.63 0.54
N MET A 54 1.59 -0.70 0.51
CA MET A 54 1.76 -1.52 1.71
C MET A 54 3.09 -1.27 2.42
N LEU A 55 4.19 -1.14 1.67
CA LEU A 55 5.51 -0.83 2.24
C LEU A 55 5.51 0.55 2.91
N ALA A 56 4.90 1.56 2.28
CA ALA A 56 4.76 2.88 2.88
C ALA A 56 3.92 2.84 4.18
N LEU A 57 2.81 2.09 4.19
CA LEU A 57 1.99 1.88 5.39
C LEU A 57 2.79 1.22 6.53
N LEU A 58 3.59 0.19 6.21
CA LEU A 58 4.49 -0.43 7.19
C LEU A 58 5.52 0.57 7.72
N GLY A 59 6.09 1.42 6.85
CA GLY A 59 6.97 2.51 7.26
C GLY A 59 6.33 3.47 8.25
N TYR A 60 5.09 3.90 8.01
CA TYR A 60 4.32 4.71 8.96
C TYR A 60 4.07 3.99 10.29
N TRP A 61 3.82 2.69 10.25
CA TRP A 61 3.65 1.89 11.46
C TRP A 61 4.95 1.79 12.26
N THR A 62 6.09 1.60 11.58
CA THR A 62 7.41 1.62 12.22
C THR A 62 7.71 2.98 12.85
N ILE A 63 7.36 4.08 12.19
CA ILE A 63 7.49 5.43 12.77
C ILE A 63 6.68 5.53 14.07
N LYS A 64 5.41 5.09 14.05
CA LYS A 64 4.55 5.10 15.23
C LYS A 64 5.09 4.22 16.36
N PHE A 65 5.68 3.07 16.03
CA PHE A 65 6.32 2.19 17.02
C PHE A 65 7.54 2.87 17.67
N PHE A 66 8.35 3.59 16.90
CA PHE A 66 9.47 4.38 17.43
C PHE A 66 9.01 5.54 18.31
N ASP A 67 7.88 6.18 17.96
CA ASP A 67 7.25 7.21 18.77
C ASP A 67 6.78 6.67 20.12
N MET A 68 6.17 5.48 20.16
CA MET A 68 5.78 4.83 21.41
C MET A 68 6.97 4.52 22.32
N ARG A 69 8.17 4.35 21.75
CA ARG A 69 9.39 4.06 22.49
C ARG A 69 10.21 5.30 22.86
N GLY A 70 9.77 6.49 22.42
CA GLY A 70 10.44 7.76 22.68
C GLY A 70 11.76 7.94 21.93
N TRP A 71 12.02 7.15 20.88
CA TRP A 71 13.25 7.24 20.10
C TRP A 71 13.15 8.33 19.04
N ASN A 72 13.63 9.53 19.34
CA ASN A 72 13.58 10.68 18.44
C ASN A 72 14.99 11.14 18.04
N TRP A 73 15.33 11.04 16.75
CA TRP A 73 16.59 11.52 16.18
C TRP A 73 16.32 12.32 14.90
N TRP A 74 17.26 13.20 14.53
CA TRP A 74 17.11 14.06 13.35
C TRP A 74 17.05 13.23 12.06
N GLY A 75 16.00 13.41 11.25
CA GLY A 75 15.80 12.67 10.00
C GLY A 75 15.16 11.27 10.12
N ARG A 76 14.74 10.86 11.32
CA ARG A 76 14.16 9.52 11.59
C ARG A 76 13.07 9.10 10.63
N ASN A 77 12.04 9.94 10.44
CA ASN A 77 10.87 9.56 9.66
C ASN A 77 11.22 9.32 8.18
N PHE A 78 12.10 10.16 7.63
CA PHE A 78 12.58 9.98 6.26
C PHE A 78 13.38 8.68 6.11
N MET A 79 14.31 8.43 7.04
CA MET A 79 15.16 7.24 7.00
C MET A 79 14.36 5.94 7.16
N LEU A 80 13.37 5.91 8.07
CA LEU A 80 12.48 4.76 8.26
C LEU A 80 11.60 4.51 7.03
N MET A 81 11.13 5.57 6.37
CA MET A 81 10.31 5.44 5.16
C MET A 81 11.14 4.91 3.99
N VAL A 82 12.33 5.47 3.76
CA VAL A 82 13.27 4.97 2.74
C VAL A 82 13.63 3.51 3.03
N LEU A 83 13.94 3.18 4.28
CA LEU A 83 14.26 1.81 4.68
C LEU A 83 13.08 0.87 4.38
N SER A 84 11.84 1.26 4.71
CA SER A 84 10.65 0.44 4.45
C SER A 84 10.46 0.16 2.96
N VAL A 85 10.55 1.18 2.09
CA VAL A 85 10.37 1.03 0.64
C VAL A 85 11.55 0.25 0.03
N SER A 86 12.77 0.43 0.55
CA SER A 86 13.96 -0.27 0.07
C SER A 86 13.90 -1.79 0.24
N THR A 87 13.00 -2.30 1.09
CA THR A 87 12.81 -3.75 1.26
C THR A 87 12.36 -4.45 -0.02
N ILE A 88 11.76 -3.73 -0.98
CA ILE A 88 11.46 -4.30 -2.30
C ILE A 88 12.71 -4.80 -3.02
N GLY A 89 13.88 -4.21 -2.75
CA GLY A 89 15.16 -4.65 -3.31
C GLY A 89 15.49 -6.10 -2.96
N PHE A 90 15.08 -6.57 -1.77
CA PHE A 90 15.25 -7.98 -1.40
C PHE A 90 14.37 -8.93 -2.23
N ALA A 91 13.22 -8.48 -2.74
CA ALA A 91 12.37 -9.29 -3.60
C ALA A 91 13.04 -9.61 -4.96
N TYR A 92 13.91 -8.72 -5.45
CA TYR A 92 14.69 -8.92 -6.68
C TYR A 92 15.86 -9.89 -6.52
N LEU A 93 16.29 -10.19 -5.30
CA LEU A 93 17.35 -11.17 -5.04
C LEU A 93 16.83 -12.62 -5.09
N GLY A 94 15.52 -12.82 -4.96
CA GLY A 94 14.91 -14.15 -4.87
C GLY A 94 14.02 -14.50 -6.07
N THR A 95 12.82 -13.93 -6.10
CA THR A 95 11.71 -14.43 -6.94
C THR A 95 11.40 -13.55 -8.15
N VAL A 96 11.72 -12.26 -8.10
CA VAL A 96 11.38 -11.29 -9.15
C VAL A 96 12.56 -11.09 -10.10
N LYS A 97 12.37 -11.43 -11.38
CA LYS A 97 13.34 -11.14 -12.44
C LYS A 97 13.12 -9.73 -12.97
N TYR A 98 14.20 -8.94 -13.04
CA TYR A 98 14.16 -7.62 -13.64
C TYR A 98 13.93 -7.72 -15.15
N ASN A 99 12.77 -7.27 -15.63
CA ASN A 99 12.44 -7.24 -17.06
C ASN A 99 11.92 -5.84 -17.45
N PRO A 100 12.79 -4.99 -18.04
CA PRO A 100 12.44 -3.60 -18.30
C PRO A 100 11.56 -3.47 -19.56
N VAL A 101 10.31 -3.07 -19.34
CA VAL A 101 9.31 -2.82 -20.38
C VAL A 101 9.21 -1.31 -20.64
N TRP A 102 8.74 -0.94 -21.82
CA TRP A 102 8.41 0.46 -22.12
C TRP A 102 7.12 0.85 -21.41
N ILE A 103 7.22 1.81 -20.48
CA ILE A 103 6.06 2.32 -19.75
C ILE A 103 5.63 3.63 -20.43
N CYS A 104 4.41 3.63 -20.97
CA CYS A 104 3.79 4.77 -21.65
C CYS A 104 4.69 5.45 -22.71
N GLY A 105 5.53 4.68 -23.41
CA GLY A 105 6.41 5.16 -24.49
C GLY A 105 7.52 6.15 -24.08
N MET A 106 7.68 6.46 -22.79
CA MET A 106 8.60 7.51 -22.31
C MET A 106 9.82 6.96 -21.57
N PHE A 107 9.67 5.87 -20.80
CA PHE A 107 10.75 5.37 -19.95
C PHE A 107 10.79 3.84 -19.93
N ARG A 108 12.01 3.27 -19.85
CA ARG A 108 12.24 1.83 -19.77
C ARG A 108 12.60 1.45 -18.33
N ALA A 109 11.65 0.86 -17.61
CA ALA A 109 11.85 0.42 -16.24
C ALA A 109 11.16 -0.93 -16.02
N ASP A 110 11.56 -1.63 -14.97
CA ASP A 110 10.81 -2.80 -14.52
C ASP A 110 9.43 -2.34 -14.00
N PRO A 111 8.33 -2.96 -14.47
CA PRO A 111 6.98 -2.55 -14.09
C PRO A 111 6.72 -2.69 -12.59
N VAL A 112 7.30 -3.70 -11.92
CA VAL A 112 7.15 -3.88 -10.46
C VAL A 112 7.87 -2.76 -9.72
N LEU A 113 9.11 -2.44 -10.12
CA LEU A 113 9.89 -1.37 -9.47
C LEU A 113 9.19 -0.02 -9.63
N PHE A 114 8.78 0.31 -10.85
CA PHE A 114 8.07 1.56 -11.12
C PHE A 114 6.74 1.62 -10.36
N GLY A 115 5.97 0.53 -10.39
CA GLY A 115 4.74 0.36 -9.62
C GLY A 115 4.97 0.68 -8.14
N THR A 116 5.93 0.02 -7.51
CA THR A 116 6.20 0.20 -6.06
C THR A 116 6.58 1.62 -5.69
N LEU A 117 7.42 2.29 -6.48
CA LEU A 117 7.79 3.68 -6.24
C LEU A 117 6.59 4.62 -6.38
N CYS A 118 5.79 4.46 -7.45
CA CYS A 118 4.58 5.24 -7.66
C CYS A 118 3.55 5.00 -6.55
N GLY A 119 3.32 3.75 -6.17
CA GLY A 119 2.38 3.37 -5.12
C GLY A 119 2.75 3.95 -3.76
N ALA A 120 4.02 3.87 -3.37
CA ALA A 120 4.52 4.49 -2.15
C ALA A 120 4.35 6.02 -2.18
N ALA A 121 4.69 6.67 -3.29
CA ALA A 121 4.54 8.12 -3.45
C ALA A 121 3.08 8.56 -3.37
N ILE A 122 2.17 7.91 -4.10
CA ILE A 122 0.73 8.17 -4.07
C ILE A 122 0.17 8.02 -2.66
N PHE A 123 0.56 6.95 -1.95
CA PHE A 123 0.11 6.72 -0.58
C PHE A 123 0.55 7.86 0.36
N ILE A 124 1.83 8.25 0.32
CA ILE A 124 2.38 9.35 1.14
C ILE A 124 1.68 10.69 0.82
N VAL A 125 1.47 10.98 -0.46
CA VAL A 125 0.79 12.22 -0.90
C VAL A 125 -0.66 12.22 -0.40
N THR A 126 -1.35 11.07 -0.49
CA THR A 126 -2.75 10.97 -0.05
C THR A 126 -2.90 11.10 1.46
N GLU A 127 -1.98 10.52 2.24
CA GLU A 127 -1.94 10.70 3.70
C GLU A 127 -1.70 12.18 4.08
N LYS A 128 -0.78 12.86 3.41
CA LYS A 128 -0.56 14.30 3.62
C LYS A 128 -1.76 15.15 3.23
N LEU A 129 -2.44 14.79 2.14
CA LEU A 129 -3.66 15.46 1.70
C LEU A 129 -4.78 15.27 2.73
N TYR A 130 -4.92 14.07 3.29
CA TYR A 130 -5.86 13.79 4.37
C TYR A 130 -5.57 14.65 5.61
N ASP A 131 -4.32 14.71 6.06
CA ASP A 131 -3.95 15.54 7.21
C ASP A 131 -4.24 17.03 6.95
N PHE A 132 -4.00 17.51 5.72
CA PHE A 132 -4.33 18.88 5.31
C PHE A 132 -5.85 19.15 5.34
N MET A 133 -6.67 18.24 4.79
CA MET A 133 -8.13 18.38 4.80
C MET A 133 -8.70 18.32 6.22
N LYS A 134 -8.13 17.47 7.08
CA LYS A 134 -8.51 17.36 8.48
C LYS A 134 -8.23 18.65 9.25
N VAL A 135 -7.09 19.31 9.01
CA VAL A 135 -6.77 20.60 9.64
C VAL A 135 -7.74 21.70 9.18
N ARG A 136 -8.12 21.69 7.90
CA ARG A 136 -9.12 22.63 7.35
C ARG A 136 -10.54 22.41 7.91
N ASN A 137 -10.88 21.19 8.32
CA ASN A 137 -12.21 20.83 8.83
C ASN A 137 -12.29 20.85 10.37
N GLY A 138 -11.58 21.78 11.02
CA GLY A 138 -11.63 21.92 12.47
C GLY A 138 -11.11 20.70 13.25
N GLY A 139 -10.19 19.94 12.65
CA GLY A 139 -9.57 18.75 13.26
C GLY A 139 -10.41 17.47 13.17
N HIS A 140 -11.58 17.52 12.56
CA HIS A 140 -12.48 16.38 12.41
C HIS A 140 -12.43 15.81 10.99
N ALA A 141 -12.53 14.49 10.86
CA ALA A 141 -12.72 13.85 9.56
C ALA A 141 -14.12 14.21 9.02
N HIS A 142 -14.25 14.42 7.71
CA HIS A 142 -15.55 14.71 7.07
C HIS A 142 -16.51 13.52 7.16
N PHE A 143 -15.96 12.31 7.11
CA PHE A 143 -16.72 11.06 7.20
C PHE A 143 -15.90 9.97 7.90
N PRO A 144 -16.55 8.99 8.55
CA PRO A 144 -15.85 7.85 9.13
C PRO A 144 -15.08 7.09 8.03
N PHE A 145 -13.82 6.73 8.30
CA PHE A 145 -12.90 6.02 7.39
C PHE A 145 -12.30 6.82 6.22
N GLU A 146 -12.40 8.15 6.24
CA GLU A 146 -11.75 9.03 5.23
C GLU A 146 -10.28 8.69 5.00
N LYS A 147 -9.56 8.38 6.09
CA LYS A 147 -8.16 7.97 6.06
C LYS A 147 -7.88 6.69 5.24
N VAL A 148 -8.83 5.76 5.14
CA VAL A 148 -8.68 4.51 4.38
C VAL A 148 -9.17 4.68 2.96
N VAL A 149 -10.32 5.34 2.81
CA VAL A 149 -11.02 5.50 1.53
C VAL A 149 -10.19 6.35 0.56
N LEU A 150 -9.56 7.42 1.04
CA LEU A 150 -8.75 8.31 0.19
C LEU A 150 -7.58 7.57 -0.48
N PRO A 151 -6.68 6.86 0.25
CA PRO A 151 -5.62 6.09 -0.39
C PRO A 151 -6.14 5.01 -1.34
N VAL A 152 -7.23 4.31 -0.98
CA VAL A 152 -7.79 3.24 -1.81
C VAL A 152 -8.30 3.78 -3.15
N ILE A 153 -9.03 4.90 -3.14
CA ILE A 153 -9.52 5.54 -4.36
C ILE A 153 -8.33 6.06 -5.19
N ALA A 154 -7.36 6.73 -4.57
CA ALA A 154 -6.19 7.25 -5.27
C ALA A 154 -5.39 6.13 -5.94
N LEU A 155 -5.12 5.03 -5.24
CA LEU A 155 -4.40 3.87 -5.77
C LEU A 155 -5.19 3.16 -6.86
N ALA A 156 -6.52 3.05 -6.74
CA ALA A 156 -7.37 2.47 -7.77
C ALA A 156 -7.36 3.29 -9.07
N LEU A 157 -7.44 4.63 -8.97
CA LEU A 157 -7.34 5.52 -10.11
C LEU A 157 -5.98 5.40 -10.80
N VAL A 158 -4.89 5.39 -10.04
CA VAL A 158 -3.54 5.25 -10.61
C VAL A 158 -3.34 3.85 -11.20
N SER A 159 -3.89 2.80 -10.58
CA SER A 159 -3.90 1.44 -11.15
C SER A 159 -4.56 1.43 -12.53
N TRP A 160 -5.71 2.09 -12.66
CA TRP A 160 -6.43 2.19 -13.93
C TRP A 160 -5.62 2.95 -14.99
N VAL A 161 -5.01 4.08 -14.60
CA VAL A 161 -4.12 4.85 -15.50
C VAL A 161 -2.91 4.02 -15.93
N MET A 162 -2.30 3.26 -15.02
CA MET A 162 -1.16 2.39 -15.34
C MET A 162 -1.54 1.29 -16.32
N VAL A 163 -2.71 0.67 -16.15
CA VAL A 163 -3.22 -0.34 -17.09
C VAL A 163 -3.53 0.28 -18.46
N ALA A 164 -4.00 1.52 -18.52
CA ALA A 164 -4.29 2.20 -19.77
C ALA A 164 -3.01 2.65 -20.53
N CYS A 165 -1.89 2.85 -19.84
CA CYS A 165 -0.60 3.32 -20.41
C CYS A 165 0.37 2.17 -20.77
N LEU A 166 0.08 0.92 -20.40
CA LEU A 166 0.91 -0.27 -20.62
C LEU A 166 0.37 -1.11 -21.78
#